data_AF-A0A7T7IFZ7-F1
#
_entry.id   AF-A0A7T7IFZ7-F1
#
_cell.length_a   1.000
_cell.length_b   1.000
_cell.length_c   1.000
_cell.angle_alpha   90.00
_cell.angle_beta   90.00
_cell.angle_gamma   90.00
#
_symmetry.space_group_name_H-M   'P 1'
#
loop_
_entity.id
_entity.type
_entity.pdbx_description
1 polymer ?
#
loop_
_entity_poly.entity_id
_entity_poly.type
_entity_poly.pdbx_seq_one_letter_code
_entity_poly.pdbx_strand_id
1 'polypeptide(L)'
;MEGDYLILWQNDNTIVIGQNQNSEEEINRSFVEAHQIHVVRRSTGGGAVYHDLGNLNYSFITDAGEDIRKRRWRHPNRPSEPPDCGKNPDPSAPPTTRNYPQY
;
A
#
# COMPACT_ATOMS: atom_id res chain seq x y z
N MET A 1 -9.97 -12.53 24.09
CA MET A 1 -9.71 -11.08 24.27
C MET A 1 -10.94 -10.38 23.73
N GLU A 2 -11.55 -9.51 24.52
CA GLU A 2 -12.82 -8.85 24.21
C GLU A 2 -12.59 -7.33 24.26
N GLY A 3 -13.19 -6.58 23.34
CA GLY A 3 -13.08 -5.11 23.26
C GLY A 3 -12.32 -4.58 22.02
N ASP A 4 -12.49 -3.28 21.77
CA ASP A 4 -11.81 -2.55 20.70
C ASP A 4 -10.46 -2.01 21.15
N TYR A 5 -9.46 -2.08 20.28
CA TYR A 5 -8.10 -1.61 20.54
C TYR A 5 -7.69 -0.50 19.58
N LEU A 6 -7.09 0.56 20.12
CA LEU A 6 -6.29 1.51 19.38
C LEU A 6 -4.82 1.21 19.65
N ILE A 7 -4.08 0.86 18.62
CA ILE A 7 -2.62 0.69 18.68
C ILE A 7 -1.99 1.89 18.03
N LEU A 8 -1.03 2.50 18.72
CA LEU A 8 -0.18 3.58 18.24
C LEU A 8 1.26 3.08 18.20
N TRP A 9 2.00 3.36 17.14
CA TRP A 9 3.42 3.04 17.06
C TRP A 9 4.17 3.97 16.12
N GLN A 10 5.50 3.95 16.23
CA GLN A 10 6.41 4.62 15.32
C GLN A 10 7.43 3.61 14.82
N ASN A 11 7.83 3.75 13.57
CA ASN A 11 8.90 2.97 12.97
C ASN A 11 10.05 3.93 12.68
N ASP A 12 11.27 3.55 13.00
CA ASP A 12 12.45 4.29 12.56
C ASP A 12 12.87 3.83 11.16
N ASN A 13 13.27 4.77 10.31
CA ASN A 13 13.88 4.58 8.99
C ASN A 13 13.37 3.34 8.20
N THR A 14 12.07 3.29 7.91
CA THR A 14 11.42 2.08 7.35
C THR A 14 10.53 2.39 6.15
N ILE A 15 10.69 1.67 5.05
CA ILE A 15 9.74 1.59 3.93
C ILE A 15 8.80 0.40 4.15
N VAL A 16 7.49 0.67 4.17
CA VAL A 16 6.43 -0.35 4.26
C VAL A 16 5.75 -0.52 2.91
N ILE A 17 6.00 -1.67 2.28
CA ILE A 17 5.44 -2.06 0.98
C ILE A 17 4.04 -2.64 1.15
N GLY A 18 3.10 -2.21 0.31
CA GLY A 18 1.74 -2.77 0.26
C GLY A 18 1.73 -4.23 -0.20
N GLN A 19 0.73 -5.00 0.25
CA GLN A 19 0.68 -6.46 0.09
C GLN A 19 0.98 -6.95 -1.35
N ASN A 20 0.46 -6.25 -2.36
CA ASN A 20 0.50 -6.69 -3.77
C ASN A 20 1.44 -5.84 -4.65
N GLN A 21 2.37 -5.07 -4.08
CA GLN A 21 3.34 -4.27 -4.84
C GLN A 21 4.64 -5.04 -5.09
N ASN A 22 5.34 -4.75 -6.19
CA ASN A 22 6.67 -5.30 -6.46
C ASN A 22 7.72 -4.48 -5.69
N SER A 23 8.41 -5.09 -4.72
CA SER A 23 9.36 -4.36 -3.87
C SER A 23 10.48 -3.67 -4.66
N GLU A 24 10.98 -4.29 -5.74
CA GLU A 24 12.10 -3.75 -6.51
C GLU A 24 11.72 -2.52 -7.35
N GLU A 25 10.45 -2.43 -7.77
CA GLU A 25 9.95 -1.29 -8.54
C GLU A 25 9.60 -0.09 -7.65
N GLU A 26 9.34 -0.33 -6.36
CA GLU A 26 8.91 0.69 -5.40
C GLU A 26 10.09 1.34 -4.66
N ILE A 27 11.30 0.76 -4.69
CA ILE A 27 12.44 1.25 -3.91
C ILE A 27 13.67 1.55 -4.77
N ASN A 28 14.46 2.53 -4.34
CA ASN A 28 15.83 2.69 -4.80
C ASN A 28 16.75 1.81 -3.94
N ARG A 29 17.07 0.62 -4.43
CA ARG A 29 17.88 -0.38 -3.71
C ARG A 29 19.22 0.17 -3.22
N SER A 30 19.97 0.85 -4.08
CA SER A 30 21.29 1.40 -3.71
C SER A 30 21.19 2.43 -2.58
N PHE A 31 20.15 3.28 -2.60
CA PHE A 31 19.92 4.26 -1.54
C PHE A 31 19.50 3.58 -0.22
N VAL A 32 18.59 2.60 -0.30
CA VAL A 32 18.12 1.81 0.84
C VAL A 32 19.27 1.11 1.55
N GLU A 33 20.15 0.44 0.79
CA GLU A 33 21.31 -0.26 1.33
C GLU A 33 22.32 0.73 1.96
N ALA A 34 22.61 1.85 1.28
CA ALA A 34 23.55 2.85 1.78
C ALA A 34 23.09 3.56 3.07
N HIS A 35 21.77 3.73 3.24
CA HIS A 35 21.19 4.42 4.41
C HIS A 35 20.57 3.44 5.41
N GLN A 36 20.80 2.14 5.24
CA GLN A 36 20.33 1.07 6.14
C GLN A 36 18.81 1.15 6.43
N ILE A 37 18.03 1.46 5.39
CA ILE A 37 16.58 1.61 5.50
C ILE A 37 15.93 0.23 5.58
N HIS A 38 15.05 0.01 6.56
CA HIS A 38 14.31 -1.24 6.66
C HIS A 38 13.24 -1.31 5.57
N VAL A 39 13.10 -2.48 4.94
CA VAL A 39 12.03 -2.71 3.95
C VAL A 39 11.17 -3.88 4.42
N VAL A 40 9.90 -3.62 4.68
CA VAL A 40 8.94 -4.62 5.18
C VAL A 40 7.67 -4.62 4.34
N ARG A 41 6.92 -5.72 4.35
CA ARG A 41 5.65 -5.86 3.63
C ARG A 41 4.49 -5.95 4.61
N ARG A 42 3.46 -5.11 4.44
CA ARG A 42 2.23 -5.18 5.25
C ARG A 42 1.18 -6.08 4.60
N SER A 43 0.29 -6.64 5.43
CA SER A 43 -0.78 -7.55 5.00
C SER A 43 -1.95 -6.85 4.29
N THR A 44 -2.04 -5.53 4.39
CA THR A 44 -3.06 -4.72 3.71
C THR A 44 -2.59 -4.24 2.34
N GLY A 45 -3.53 -3.93 1.44
CA GLY A 45 -3.25 -3.29 0.15
C GLY A 45 -2.77 -1.83 0.25
N GLY A 46 -2.78 -1.12 -0.89
CA GLY A 46 -2.25 0.25 -1.04
C GLY A 46 -0.81 0.28 -1.57
N GLY A 47 -0.20 1.46 -1.61
CA GLY A 47 1.16 1.68 -2.12
C GLY A 47 2.27 1.49 -1.07
N ALA A 48 3.50 1.81 -1.44
CA ALA A 48 4.65 1.91 -0.52
C ALA A 48 4.66 3.26 0.23
N VAL A 49 5.08 3.24 1.50
CA VAL A 49 5.16 4.44 2.36
C VAL A 49 6.47 4.40 3.16
N TYR A 50 7.14 5.54 3.30
CA TYR A 50 8.31 5.70 4.16
C TYR A 50 7.89 6.20 5.56
N HIS A 51 8.56 5.69 6.59
CA HIS A 51 8.37 6.05 7.99
C HIS A 51 9.69 6.48 8.63
N ASP A 52 9.60 7.54 9.42
CA ASP A 52 10.59 8.01 10.38
C ASP A 52 9.94 8.26 11.76
N LEU A 53 10.73 8.75 12.72
CA LEU A 53 10.27 9.10 14.07
C LEU A 53 9.33 10.32 14.13
N GLY A 54 9.16 11.04 13.01
CA GLY A 54 8.13 12.07 12.86
C GLY A 54 6.78 11.51 12.43
N ASN A 55 6.71 10.24 12.00
CA ASN A 55 5.48 9.59 11.60
C ASN A 55 4.85 8.82 12.78
N LEU A 56 3.59 9.13 13.09
CA LEU A 56 2.77 8.34 14.01
C LEU A 56 1.84 7.42 13.21
N ASN A 57 1.98 6.12 13.43
CA ASN A 57 1.10 5.12 12.85
C ASN A 57 0.04 4.70 13.87
N TYR A 58 -1.16 4.40 13.37
CA TYR A 58 -2.25 3.93 14.21
C TYR A 58 -3.04 2.81 13.54
N SER A 59 -3.67 1.96 14.35
CA SER A 59 -4.57 0.91 13.88
C SER A 59 -5.69 0.70 14.88
N PHE A 60 -6.91 0.64 14.36
CA PHE A 60 -8.09 0.21 15.10
C PHE A 60 -8.30 -1.28 14.85
N ILE A 61 -8.33 -2.05 15.93
CA ILE A 61 -8.68 -3.47 15.92
C ILE A 61 -10.02 -3.58 16.63
N THR A 62 -11.06 -3.85 15.85
CA THR A 62 -12.43 -4.01 16.31
C THR A 62 -13.00 -5.31 15.75
N ASP A 63 -13.99 -5.86 16.41
CA ASP A 63 -14.71 -7.01 15.88
C ASP A 63 -15.39 -6.63 14.56
N ALA A 64 -15.24 -7.51 13.58
CA ALA A 64 -15.61 -7.21 12.20
C ALA A 64 -17.11 -6.96 11.98
N GLY A 65 -17.97 -7.20 12.98
CA GLY A 65 -19.42 -7.22 12.82
C GLY A 65 -19.87 -8.13 11.65
N GLU A 66 -21.17 -8.11 11.33
CA GLU A 66 -21.69 -8.93 10.22
C GLU A 66 -21.50 -8.32 8.80
N ASP A 67 -20.89 -7.13 8.65
CA ASP A 67 -21.11 -6.32 7.43
C ASP A 67 -19.88 -5.83 6.64
N ILE A 68 -18.62 -6.00 7.05
CA ILE A 68 -17.49 -5.56 6.20
C ILE A 68 -17.24 -6.43 4.96
N ARG A 69 -17.71 -7.69 4.94
CA ARG A 69 -17.49 -8.60 3.79
C ARG A 69 -18.44 -8.36 2.60
N LYS A 70 -19.48 -7.52 2.75
CA LYS A 70 -20.49 -7.31 1.70
C LYS A 70 -20.15 -6.19 0.69
N ARG A 71 -19.07 -5.42 0.88
CA ARG A 71 -18.65 -4.34 -0.04
C ARG A 71 -17.67 -4.79 -1.13
N ARG A 72 -17.74 -6.03 -1.60
CA ARG A 72 -17.12 -6.37 -2.89
C ARG A 72 -18.09 -5.95 -3.99
N TRP A 73 -17.98 -4.70 -4.45
CA TRP A 73 -18.67 -4.22 -5.65
C TRP A 73 -18.31 -5.14 -6.83
N ARG A 74 -19.22 -6.06 -7.18
CA ARG A 74 -19.19 -6.68 -8.50
C ARG A 74 -19.88 -5.71 -9.43
N HIS A 75 -19.12 -5.02 -10.26
CA HIS A 75 -19.70 -4.30 -11.39
C HIS A 75 -20.44 -5.34 -12.25
N PRO A 76 -21.73 -5.15 -12.60
CA PRO A 76 -22.52 -6.18 -13.28
C PRO A 76 -21.96 -6.68 -14.62
N ASN A 77 -21.07 -5.90 -15.25
CA ASN A 77 -20.61 -6.12 -16.63
C ASN A 77 -19.08 -6.04 -16.77
N ARG A 78 -18.29 -6.66 -15.88
CA ARG A 78 -16.84 -6.77 -16.12
C ARG A 78 -16.59 -7.89 -17.15
N PRO A 79 -15.98 -7.62 -18.32
CA PRO A 79 -15.56 -8.68 -19.23
C PRO A 79 -14.55 -9.61 -18.53
N SER A 80 -14.52 -10.87 -18.93
CA SER A 80 -13.77 -11.97 -18.29
C SER A 80 -12.26 -11.84 -18.36
N GLU A 81 -11.72 -10.87 -19.09
CA GLU A 81 -10.30 -10.71 -19.33
C GLU A 81 -9.80 -9.35 -18.82
N PRO A 82 -8.65 -9.32 -18.11
CA PRO A 82 -8.01 -8.06 -17.78
C PRO A 82 -7.54 -7.35 -19.07
N PRO A 83 -7.58 -6.01 -19.14
CA PRO A 83 -6.98 -5.31 -20.26
C PRO A 83 -5.49 -5.63 -20.32
N ASP A 84 -5.03 -5.98 -21.53
CA ASP A 84 -3.66 -6.29 -21.88
C ASP A 84 -2.66 -5.28 -21.27
N CYS A 85 -1.70 -5.79 -20.50
CA CYS A 85 -0.66 -5.03 -19.80
C CYS A 85 0.39 -4.41 -20.76
N GLY A 86 0.18 -4.49 -22.07
CA GLY A 86 1.20 -4.29 -23.09
C GLY A 86 1.16 -3.00 -23.92
N LYS A 87 0.72 -1.84 -23.40
CA LYS A 87 0.90 -0.57 -24.12
C LYS A 87 1.85 0.36 -23.37
N ASN A 88 3.05 0.53 -23.94
CA ASN A 88 4.05 1.49 -23.48
C ASN A 88 3.42 2.89 -23.34
N PRO A 89 3.65 3.61 -22.23
CA PRO A 89 3.14 4.96 -22.07
C PRO A 89 3.79 5.94 -23.06
N ASP A 90 3.02 6.95 -23.47
CA ASP A 90 3.42 8.05 -24.35
C ASP A 90 4.65 8.80 -23.77
N PRO A 91 5.78 8.89 -24.49
CA PRO A 91 7.02 9.50 -24.00
C PRO A 91 6.93 11.04 -23.83
N SER A 92 5.82 11.67 -24.22
CA SER A 92 5.62 13.12 -24.10
C SER A 92 4.84 13.57 -22.86
N ALA A 93 4.32 12.64 -22.05
CA ALA A 93 3.63 12.98 -20.81
C ALA A 93 4.63 13.30 -19.69
N PRO A 94 4.43 14.38 -18.89
CA PRO A 94 5.25 14.61 -17.71
C PRO A 94 5.12 13.41 -16.76
N PRO A 95 6.14 13.11 -15.92
CA PRO A 95 6.11 11.97 -15.01
C PRO A 95 4.94 12.12 -14.06
N THR A 96 3.81 11.51 -14.40
CA THR A 96 2.65 11.48 -13.52
C THR A 96 2.99 10.50 -12.42
N THR A 97 3.04 11.01 -11.19
CA THR A 97 2.77 10.20 -10.01
C THR A 97 1.51 9.39 -10.36
N ARG A 98 1.62 8.05 -10.35
CA ARG A 98 0.41 7.22 -10.33
C ARG A 98 -0.34 7.63 -9.07
N ASN A 99 -1.29 8.54 -9.24
CA ASN A 99 -2.20 8.98 -8.21
C ASN A 99 -3.11 7.80 -7.89
N TYR A 100 -2.63 6.89 -7.03
CA TYR A 100 -3.55 6.15 -6.19
C TYR A 100 -4.25 7.19 -5.31
N PRO A 101 -5.59 7.19 -5.25
CA PRO A 101 -6.28 8.03 -4.29
C PRO A 101 -5.74 7.67 -2.91
N GLN A 102 -5.06 8.64 -2.29
CA GLN A 102 -4.89 8.66 -0.84
C GLN A 102 -6.30 8.86 -0.27
N TYR A 103 -6.65 8.03 0.71
CA TYR A 103 -7.95 8.11 1.39
C TYR A 103 -8.20 9.50 1.99
#